data_AF-A0A8H3G3G5-F1
#
_entry.id   AF-A0A8H3G3G5-F1
#
_cell.length_a   1.000
_cell.length_b   1.000
_cell.length_c   1.000
_cell.angle_alpha   90.00
_cell.angle_beta   90.00
_cell.angle_gamma   90.00
#
_symmetry.space_group_name_H-M   'P 1'
#
loop_
_entity.id
_entity.type
_entity.pdbx_description
1 polymer ?
#
loop_
_entity_poly.entity_id
_entity_poly.type
_entity_poly.pdbx_seq_one_letter_code
_entity_poly.pdbx_strand_id
1 'polypeptide(L)'
;MTPTFSSTLNQAIQIADQITRRCSATMHWSTWHTWSYFKDHPNTDIDPPSPIWDMIYPFGTCVGFSAIVAQDLKATYQNTPGLDHLASQVQILTSWEMNPSEPELGQRPRHAVVALLLPEACVLVDLVFSPVVIVIPTGGTFETIAYITMSGRRGKRVFFYDGAKLEMANPKREIVMRDLFKPMSSEAALSTIVKPNAFKNMPGVPIPDSKAMIIRGIVRERPIKVPSVQLDVGAWMMTTCRLMIDFWNRRLTMQVPLEDWLLKEKNREWQFLVGHPMFLAVNDTVINLVLELHPNYCGEDFEERLDIFGRVGSCLGLPVAELAKIIASIHEAWR
;
A
#
# COMPACT_ATOMS: atom_id res chain seq x y z
N MET A 1 -3.89 -22.82 20.98
CA MET A 1 -4.23 -22.09 22.22
C MET A 1 -4.07 -20.60 21.92
N THR A 2 -5.06 -19.77 22.22
CA THR A 2 -4.92 -18.32 22.08
C THR A 2 -4.03 -17.82 23.23
N PRO A 3 -2.93 -17.12 22.97
CA PRO A 3 -2.08 -16.59 24.03
C PRO A 3 -2.88 -15.62 24.91
N THR A 4 -2.70 -15.74 26.23
CA THR A 4 -3.27 -14.81 27.21
C THR A 4 -2.26 -13.70 27.51
N PHE A 5 -2.54 -12.49 27.06
CA PHE A 5 -1.71 -11.32 27.31
C PHE A 5 -2.13 -10.57 28.59
N SER A 6 -1.22 -9.75 29.14
CA SER A 6 -1.53 -8.85 30.25
C SER A 6 -2.68 -7.88 29.89
N SER A 7 -3.39 -7.36 30.89
CA SER A 7 -4.45 -6.37 30.67
C SER A 7 -3.93 -5.13 29.93
N THR A 8 -2.73 -4.65 30.31
CA THR A 8 -2.03 -3.53 29.68
C THR A 8 -1.77 -3.80 28.19
N LEU A 9 -1.24 -4.98 27.85
CA LEU A 9 -0.99 -5.34 26.45
C LEU A 9 -2.28 -5.48 25.65
N ASN A 10 -3.34 -6.08 26.21
CA ASN A 10 -4.64 -6.16 25.54
C ASN A 10 -5.22 -4.77 25.24
N GLN A 11 -5.09 -3.82 26.16
CA GLN A 11 -5.54 -2.44 25.94
C GLN A 11 -4.73 -1.75 24.84
N ALA A 12 -3.40 -1.92 24.83
CA ALA A 12 -2.54 -1.39 23.77
C ALA A 12 -2.90 -1.97 22.38
N ILE A 13 -3.12 -3.29 22.30
CA ILE A 13 -3.55 -3.95 21.06
C ILE A 13 -4.88 -3.38 20.55
N GLN A 14 -5.86 -3.15 21.44
CA GLN A 14 -7.16 -2.58 21.05
C GLN A 14 -7.02 -1.17 20.47
N ILE A 15 -6.23 -0.31 21.09
CA ILE A 15 -5.96 1.04 20.58
C ILE A 15 -5.26 0.97 19.21
N ALA A 16 -4.25 0.11 19.09
CA ALA A 16 -3.55 -0.08 17.83
C ALA A 16 -4.46 -0.59 16.71
N ASP A 17 -5.36 -1.53 17.01
CA ASP A 17 -6.33 -2.02 16.04
C ASP A 17 -7.31 -0.92 15.59
N GLN A 18 -7.82 -0.11 16.52
CA GLN A 18 -8.72 1.00 16.20
C GLN A 18 -8.06 2.03 15.28
N ILE A 19 -6.83 2.45 15.60
CA ILE A 19 -6.05 3.37 14.75
C ILE A 19 -5.79 2.74 13.39
N THR A 20 -5.37 1.47 13.35
CA THR A 20 -5.09 0.73 12.12
C THR A 20 -6.30 0.64 11.20
N ARG A 21 -7.48 0.30 11.75
CA ARG A 21 -8.73 0.23 10.99
C ARG A 21 -9.14 1.60 10.43
N ARG A 22 -9.06 2.66 11.25
CA ARG A 22 -9.38 4.04 10.82
C ARG A 22 -8.47 4.48 9.67
N CYS A 23 -7.16 4.29 9.80
CA CYS A 23 -6.20 4.64 8.74
C CYS A 23 -6.44 3.78 7.49
N SER A 24 -6.66 2.47 7.64
CA SER A 24 -6.92 1.58 6.52
C SER A 24 -8.19 1.93 5.74
N ALA A 25 -9.20 2.49 6.43
CA ALA A 25 -10.48 2.87 5.84
C ALA A 25 -10.41 4.20 5.09
N THR A 26 -9.48 5.07 5.46
CA THR A 26 -9.41 6.45 4.95
C THR A 26 -8.21 6.71 4.06
N MET A 27 -7.19 5.85 4.07
CA MET A 27 -5.94 6.06 3.34
C MET A 27 -5.74 5.10 2.17
N HIS A 28 -5.01 5.55 1.15
CA HIS A 28 -4.70 4.80 -0.07
C HIS A 28 -3.21 4.79 -0.36
N TRP A 29 -2.68 3.66 -0.84
CA TRP A 29 -1.25 3.56 -1.09
C TRP A 29 -0.94 4.08 -2.50
N SER A 30 0.06 4.94 -2.65
CA SER A 30 0.44 5.50 -3.95
C SER A 30 1.88 6.00 -4.00
N THR A 31 2.65 5.54 -4.99
CA THR A 31 3.95 6.13 -5.34
C THR A 31 3.86 7.28 -6.35
N TRP A 32 2.73 7.39 -7.07
CA TRP A 32 2.52 8.50 -8.02
C TRP A 32 2.38 9.83 -7.29
N HIS A 33 1.55 9.92 -6.25
CA HIS A 33 1.40 11.12 -5.44
C HIS A 33 2.72 11.61 -4.83
N THR A 34 3.60 10.72 -4.34
CA THR A 34 4.93 11.12 -3.86
C THR A 34 5.83 11.60 -5.00
N TRP A 35 5.76 10.99 -6.19
CA TRP A 35 6.48 11.48 -7.36
C TRP A 35 5.99 12.86 -7.78
N SER A 36 4.67 13.06 -7.89
CA SER A 36 4.06 14.34 -8.26
C SER A 36 4.48 15.43 -7.28
N TYR A 37 4.42 15.14 -5.98
CA TYR A 37 4.86 16.06 -4.94
C TYR A 37 6.33 16.49 -5.15
N PHE A 38 7.25 15.53 -5.25
CA PHE A 38 8.68 15.83 -5.37
C PHE A 38 9.08 16.42 -6.71
N LYS A 39 8.30 16.18 -7.77
CA LYS A 39 8.45 16.86 -9.06
C LYS A 39 8.16 18.36 -8.91
N ASP A 40 7.08 18.72 -8.22
CA ASP A 40 6.69 20.12 -8.01
C ASP A 40 7.54 20.80 -6.92
N HIS A 41 8.19 20.00 -6.06
CA HIS A 41 8.98 20.44 -4.92
C HIS A 41 10.39 19.80 -4.90
N PRO A 42 11.22 19.99 -5.95
CA PRO A 42 12.49 19.27 -6.10
C PRO A 42 13.53 19.63 -5.03
N ASN A 43 13.46 20.85 -4.52
CA ASN A 43 14.40 21.41 -3.55
C ASN A 43 13.89 21.39 -2.11
N THR A 44 12.77 20.73 -1.82
CA THR A 44 12.30 20.64 -0.44
C THR A 44 13.28 19.81 0.38
N ASP A 45 14.00 20.53 1.24
CA ASP A 45 14.73 19.94 2.35
C ASP A 45 13.71 19.22 3.25
N ILE A 46 14.10 18.05 3.73
CA ILE A 46 13.20 17.11 4.43
C ILE A 46 12.84 17.60 5.85
N ASP A 47 13.21 18.84 6.19
CA ASP A 47 13.09 19.39 7.53
C ASP A 47 12.12 20.59 7.58
N PRO A 48 10.96 20.49 8.26
CA PRO A 48 10.38 19.28 8.86
C PRO A 48 9.59 18.42 7.84
N PRO A 49 9.47 17.09 8.04
CA PRO A 49 8.87 16.13 7.11
C PRO A 49 7.32 16.12 7.09
N SER A 50 6.66 16.95 7.90
CA SER A 50 5.20 17.01 8.02
C SER A 50 4.45 17.35 6.72
N PRO A 51 4.91 18.28 5.86
CA PRO A 51 3.99 18.90 4.91
C PRO A 51 3.64 17.95 3.75
N ILE A 52 4.49 16.98 3.38
CA ILE A 52 4.20 16.06 2.27
C ILE A 52 2.96 15.21 2.55
N TRP A 53 2.85 14.59 3.73
CA TRP A 53 1.76 13.64 4.01
C TRP A 53 0.41 14.33 4.11
N ASP A 54 0.40 15.56 4.61
CA ASP A 54 -0.79 16.40 4.63
C ASP A 54 -1.21 16.83 3.20
N MET A 55 -0.24 17.19 2.35
CA MET A 55 -0.50 17.63 0.98
C MET A 55 -0.99 16.54 0.05
N ILE A 56 -0.60 15.28 0.29
CA ILE A 56 -1.01 14.16 -0.55
C ILE A 56 -2.13 13.33 0.06
N TYR A 57 -2.66 13.69 1.23
CA TYR A 57 -3.80 13.00 1.85
C TYR A 57 -5.01 12.93 0.87
N PRO A 58 -5.73 11.80 0.75
CA PRO A 58 -5.66 10.56 1.55
C PRO A 58 -4.60 9.55 1.11
N PHE A 59 -3.65 9.93 0.26
CA PHE A 59 -2.63 9.03 -0.27
C PHE A 59 -1.36 8.98 0.60
N GLY A 60 -0.60 7.90 0.47
CA GLY A 60 0.67 7.75 1.15
C GLY A 60 1.46 6.55 0.65
N THR A 61 2.69 6.40 1.12
CA THR A 61 3.48 5.16 0.94
C THR A 61 3.57 4.42 2.28
N CYS A 62 4.32 3.31 2.35
CA CYS A 62 4.58 2.63 3.61
C CYS A 62 5.21 3.56 4.68
N VAL A 63 6.03 4.53 4.24
CA VAL A 63 6.64 5.52 5.14
C VAL A 63 5.60 6.51 5.66
N GLY A 64 4.79 7.12 4.78
CA GLY A 64 3.76 8.06 5.22
C GLY A 64 2.70 7.44 6.12
N PHE A 65 2.29 6.21 5.79
CA PHE A 65 1.43 5.39 6.65
C PHE A 65 2.05 5.17 8.02
N SER A 66 3.33 4.81 8.07
CA SER A 66 4.03 4.56 9.33
C SER A 66 4.22 5.82 10.16
N ALA A 67 4.48 6.96 9.52
CA ALA A 67 4.62 8.24 10.20
C ALA A 67 3.33 8.67 10.90
N ILE A 68 2.21 8.66 10.16
CA ILE A 68 0.88 9.03 10.69
C ILE A 68 0.46 8.09 11.81
N VAL A 69 0.56 6.77 11.60
CA VAL A 69 0.20 5.77 12.62
C VAL A 69 1.08 5.89 13.87
N ALA A 70 2.39 6.08 13.72
CA ALA A 70 3.29 6.20 14.85
C ALA A 70 2.98 7.46 15.67
N GLN A 71 2.69 8.58 15.02
CA GLN A 71 2.27 9.81 15.69
C GLN A 71 0.97 9.60 16.49
N ASP A 72 -0.04 9.01 15.87
CA ASP A 72 -1.33 8.75 16.51
C ASP A 72 -1.22 7.77 17.69
N LEU A 73 -0.43 6.72 17.56
CA LEU A 73 -0.17 5.77 18.64
C LEU A 73 0.56 6.43 19.80
N LYS A 74 1.62 7.21 19.53
CA LYS A 74 2.37 7.93 20.56
C LYS A 74 1.47 8.88 21.33
N ALA A 75 0.70 9.71 20.62
CA ALA A 75 -0.22 10.66 21.23
C ALA A 75 -1.30 9.94 22.05
N THR A 76 -1.87 8.85 21.54
CA THR A 76 -2.93 8.12 22.24
C THR A 76 -2.40 7.41 23.48
N TYR A 77 -1.26 6.71 23.40
CA TYR A 77 -0.64 6.03 24.54
C TYR A 77 -0.21 7.01 25.63
N GLN A 78 0.39 8.16 25.25
CA GLN A 78 0.79 9.19 26.19
C GLN A 78 -0.38 9.75 27.01
N ASN A 79 -1.58 9.79 26.42
CA ASN A 79 -2.79 10.31 27.07
C ASN A 79 -3.68 9.20 27.66
N THR A 80 -3.27 7.92 27.61
CA THR A 80 -4.04 6.80 28.15
C THR A 80 -3.44 6.35 29.50
N PRO A 81 -4.20 6.39 30.62
CA PRO A 81 -3.70 5.96 31.91
C PRO A 81 -3.11 4.55 31.89
N GLY A 82 -1.85 4.42 32.33
CA GLY A 82 -1.14 3.14 32.40
C GLY A 82 -0.43 2.72 31.11
N LEU A 83 -0.56 3.46 29.99
CA LEU A 83 0.12 3.16 28.72
C LEU A 83 1.14 4.23 28.30
N ASP A 84 1.34 5.27 29.10
CA ASP A 84 2.24 6.38 28.82
C ASP A 84 3.68 5.93 28.50
N HIS A 85 4.17 4.95 29.25
CA HIS A 85 5.47 4.32 29.05
C HIS A 85 5.61 3.56 27.71
N LEU A 86 4.51 3.22 27.04
CA LEU A 86 4.52 2.59 25.72
C LEU A 86 4.70 3.60 24.59
N ALA A 87 4.36 4.88 24.81
CA ALA A 87 4.50 5.92 23.78
C ALA A 87 5.96 6.04 23.31
N SER A 88 6.93 5.98 24.23
CA SER A 88 8.36 6.01 23.89
C SER A 88 8.86 4.74 23.18
N GLN A 89 8.10 3.65 23.27
CA GLN A 89 8.44 2.36 22.67
C GLN A 89 7.84 2.18 21.26
N VAL A 90 6.94 3.07 20.83
CA VAL A 90 6.43 3.07 19.45
C VAL A 90 7.55 3.48 18.49
N GLN A 91 7.92 2.56 17.61
CA GLN A 91 9.02 2.74 16.66
C GLN A 91 8.53 2.59 15.22
N ILE A 92 9.07 3.41 14.32
CA ILE A 92 9.04 3.10 12.89
C ILE A 92 10.22 2.17 12.62
N LEU A 93 9.93 1.00 12.07
CA LEU A 93 10.94 0.04 11.67
C LEU A 93 10.97 -0.06 10.14
N THR A 94 12.16 -0.19 9.56
CA THR A 94 12.32 -0.42 8.12
C THR A 94 12.91 -1.80 7.85
N SER A 95 12.39 -2.49 6.83
CA SER A 95 12.91 -3.79 6.40
C SER A 95 14.15 -3.59 5.54
N TRP A 96 15.23 -4.29 5.87
CA TRP A 96 16.48 -4.26 5.12
C TRP A 96 16.60 -5.54 4.31
N GLU A 97 16.56 -5.39 2.98
CA GLU A 97 16.72 -6.52 2.09
C GLU A 97 18.17 -7.02 2.15
N MET A 98 18.34 -8.28 2.56
CA MET A 98 19.64 -8.92 2.51
C MET A 98 19.91 -9.41 1.09
N ASN A 99 20.94 -8.85 0.45
CA ASN A 99 21.49 -9.39 -0.80
C ASN A 99 22.72 -10.26 -0.47
N PRO A 100 22.64 -11.59 -0.60
CA PRO A 100 23.71 -12.50 -0.20
C PRO A 100 24.89 -12.46 -1.17
N SER A 101 24.67 -12.02 -2.41
CA SER A 101 25.76 -11.81 -3.37
C SER A 101 26.50 -10.49 -3.17
N GLU A 102 25.92 -9.55 -2.40
CA GLU A 102 26.49 -8.22 -2.14
C GLU A 102 26.28 -7.79 -0.67
N PRO A 103 26.82 -8.54 0.31
CA PRO A 103 26.58 -8.25 1.73
C PRO A 103 27.15 -6.89 2.16
N GLU A 104 28.22 -6.41 1.50
CA GLU A 104 28.86 -5.13 1.77
C GLU A 104 28.32 -3.97 0.92
N LEU A 105 27.63 -4.25 -0.20
CA LEU A 105 27.31 -3.26 -1.25
C LEU A 105 25.86 -2.75 -1.28
N GLY A 106 25.04 -3.08 -0.29
CA GLY A 106 23.87 -2.26 0.00
C GLY A 106 22.65 -3.04 0.45
N GLN A 107 22.56 -3.28 1.75
CA GLN A 107 21.25 -3.39 2.37
C GLN A 107 20.56 -2.03 2.16
N ARG A 108 19.47 -2.01 1.38
CA ARG A 108 18.65 -0.79 1.21
C ARG A 108 17.33 -0.98 1.95
N PRO A 109 16.90 0.01 2.73
CA PRO A 109 15.57 -0.03 3.32
C PRO A 109 14.53 0.01 2.19
N ARG A 110 13.48 -0.81 2.28
CA ARG A 110 12.47 -0.93 1.21
C ARG A 110 11.02 -0.79 1.65
N HIS A 111 10.75 -1.07 2.91
CA HIS A 111 9.41 -1.07 3.49
C HIS A 111 9.48 -0.53 4.91
N ALA A 112 8.45 0.19 5.34
CA ALA A 112 8.35 0.76 6.66
C ALA A 112 7.07 0.28 7.34
N VAL A 113 7.16 0.02 8.64
CA VAL A 113 6.07 -0.41 9.51
C VAL A 113 6.15 0.33 10.84
N VAL A 114 5.06 0.31 11.62
CA VAL A 114 5.09 0.74 13.02
C VAL A 114 5.05 -0.48 13.91
N ALA A 115 5.90 -0.53 14.91
CA ALA A 115 5.95 -1.64 15.85
C ALA A 115 6.13 -1.18 17.29
N LEU A 116 5.60 -2.00 18.19
CA LEU A 116 5.87 -2.00 19.62
C LEU A 116 6.48 -3.37 19.96
N LEU A 117 7.78 -3.39 20.23
CA LEU A 117 8.54 -4.62 20.51
C LEU A 117 8.54 -4.88 22.03
N LEU A 118 7.73 -5.81 22.51
CA LEU A 118 7.58 -6.11 23.93
C LEU A 118 8.08 -7.52 24.26
N PRO A 119 8.47 -7.81 25.52
CA PRO A 119 8.96 -9.13 25.92
C PRO A 119 8.01 -10.29 25.58
N GLU A 120 6.70 -10.05 25.58
CA GLU A 120 5.65 -11.04 25.39
C GLU A 120 5.20 -11.17 23.92
N ALA A 121 5.26 -10.06 23.17
CA ALA A 121 4.76 -9.98 21.80
C ALA A 121 5.25 -8.73 21.06
N CYS A 122 5.22 -8.77 19.73
CA CYS A 122 5.32 -7.62 18.86
C CYS A 122 3.91 -7.20 18.42
N VAL A 123 3.52 -5.95 18.70
CA VAL A 123 2.33 -5.31 18.11
C VAL A 123 2.78 -4.54 16.88
N LEU A 124 2.34 -4.97 15.71
CA LEU A 124 2.81 -4.52 14.40
C LEU A 124 1.64 -3.90 13.61
N VAL A 125 1.86 -2.70 13.07
CA VAL A 125 0.95 -2.06 12.12
C VAL A 125 1.66 -1.95 10.76
N ASP A 126 1.14 -2.71 9.80
CA ASP A 126 1.60 -2.69 8.41
C ASP A 126 0.41 -2.42 7.48
N LEU A 127 0.12 -1.13 7.28
CA LEU A 127 -0.96 -0.69 6.43
C LEU A 127 -0.77 -1.04 4.95
N VAL A 128 0.34 -1.60 4.49
CA VAL A 128 0.46 -2.08 3.10
C VAL A 128 -0.11 -3.48 2.97
N PHE A 129 0.20 -4.37 3.92
CA PHE A 129 -0.16 -5.78 3.83
C PHE A 129 -1.31 -6.22 4.74
N SER A 130 -1.68 -5.42 5.74
CA SER A 130 -2.78 -5.71 6.66
C SER A 130 -3.62 -4.47 6.96
N PRO A 131 -4.96 -4.57 6.86
CA PRO A 131 -5.86 -3.49 7.29
C PRO A 131 -6.20 -3.52 8.79
N VAL A 132 -5.61 -4.46 9.54
CA VAL A 132 -5.81 -4.66 10.98
C VAL A 132 -4.47 -4.85 11.68
N VAL A 133 -4.42 -4.65 12.99
CA VAL A 133 -3.19 -4.83 13.76
C VAL A 133 -2.74 -6.29 13.70
N ILE A 134 -1.43 -6.50 13.63
CA ILE A 134 -0.79 -7.81 13.68
C ILE A 134 -0.19 -7.98 15.07
N VAL A 135 -0.46 -9.12 15.72
CA VAL A 135 0.14 -9.45 17.02
C VAL A 135 0.93 -10.74 16.87
N ILE A 136 2.24 -10.67 17.14
CA ILE A 136 3.17 -11.80 16.99
C ILE A 136 3.71 -12.13 18.38
N PRO A 137 3.33 -13.27 18.99
CA PRO A 137 3.92 -13.70 20.25
C PRO A 137 5.43 -13.87 20.14
N THR A 138 6.17 -13.70 21.23
CA THR A 138 7.61 -13.99 21.28
C THR A 138 7.88 -15.45 20.92
N GLY A 139 8.83 -15.65 20.00
CA GLY A 139 9.13 -16.95 19.37
C GLY A 139 8.09 -17.39 18.32
N GLY A 140 7.10 -16.54 18.04
CA GLY A 140 5.99 -16.81 17.16
C GLY A 140 6.19 -16.29 15.74
N THR A 141 5.20 -16.58 14.91
CA THR A 141 5.14 -16.12 13.52
C THR A 141 3.73 -15.67 13.16
N PHE A 142 3.62 -14.81 12.15
CA PHE A 142 2.33 -14.38 11.63
C PHE A 142 2.36 -14.33 10.11
N GLU A 143 1.41 -15.00 9.46
CA GLU A 143 1.23 -14.93 8.01
C GLU A 143 0.17 -13.89 7.67
N THR A 144 0.50 -12.92 6.81
CA THR A 144 -0.47 -11.92 6.38
C THR A 144 -1.58 -12.53 5.54
N ILE A 145 -2.70 -11.83 5.49
CA ILE A 145 -3.68 -12.07 4.43
C ILE A 145 -2.98 -11.99 3.06
N ALA A 146 -3.45 -12.84 2.13
CA ALA A 146 -2.92 -12.81 0.78
C ALA A 146 -3.19 -11.46 0.11
N TYR A 147 -2.33 -11.07 -0.81
CA TYR A 147 -2.56 -9.96 -1.72
C TYR A 147 -2.38 -10.43 -3.16
N ILE A 148 -3.01 -9.72 -4.10
CA ILE A 148 -2.99 -10.06 -5.53
C ILE A 148 -2.09 -9.05 -6.24
N THR A 149 -1.12 -9.53 -7.01
CA THR A 149 -0.25 -8.68 -7.83
C THR A 149 -0.94 -8.26 -9.14
N MET A 150 -0.38 -7.28 -9.87
CA MET A 150 -0.89 -6.88 -11.20
C MET A 150 -0.97 -8.05 -12.21
N SER A 151 -0.16 -9.09 -12.01
CA SER A 151 -0.16 -10.31 -12.83
C SER A 151 -1.12 -11.40 -12.30
N GLY A 152 -2.00 -11.07 -11.35
CA GLY A 152 -2.94 -12.00 -10.73
C GLY A 152 -2.33 -12.99 -9.72
N ARG A 153 -0.99 -13.04 -9.60
CA ARG A 153 -0.34 -13.96 -8.65
C ARG A 153 -0.68 -13.56 -7.22
N ARG A 154 -1.06 -14.54 -6.40
CA ARG A 154 -1.20 -14.38 -4.96
C ARG A 154 0.18 -14.25 -4.31
N GLY A 155 0.28 -13.43 -3.29
CA GLY A 155 1.47 -13.25 -2.46
C GLY A 155 1.07 -13.14 -1.00
N LYS A 156 1.99 -13.47 -0.10
CA LYS A 156 1.84 -13.34 1.36
C LYS A 156 3.15 -12.84 1.95
N ARG A 157 3.12 -12.37 3.19
CA ARG A 157 4.32 -12.14 4.02
C ARG A 157 4.22 -12.98 5.27
N VAL A 158 5.37 -13.44 5.76
CA VAL A 158 5.46 -14.12 7.05
C VAL A 158 6.39 -13.31 7.92
N PHE A 159 5.88 -12.85 9.06
CA PHE A 159 6.64 -12.13 10.06
C PHE A 159 7.07 -13.08 11.18
N PHE A 160 8.24 -12.84 11.73
CA PHE A 160 8.83 -13.60 12.84
C PHE A 160 9.27 -12.62 13.93
N TYR A 161 9.03 -12.97 15.19
CA TYR A 161 9.46 -12.16 16.33
C TYR A 161 10.10 -13.05 17.39
N ASP A 162 11.35 -12.74 17.78
CA ASP A 162 12.12 -13.54 18.76
C ASP A 162 12.17 -12.92 20.18
N GLY A 163 11.46 -11.81 20.40
CA GLY A 163 11.50 -11.03 21.65
C GLY A 163 12.41 -9.80 21.57
N ALA A 164 13.28 -9.72 20.57
CA ALA A 164 14.19 -8.58 20.36
C ALA A 164 14.15 -8.03 18.93
N LYS A 165 13.92 -8.88 17.93
CA LYS A 165 14.02 -8.58 16.51
C LYS A 165 12.76 -9.00 15.77
N LEU A 166 12.33 -8.14 14.86
CA LEU A 166 11.29 -8.43 13.89
C LEU A 166 11.96 -8.78 12.55
N GLU A 167 11.51 -9.87 11.94
CA GLU A 167 11.96 -10.30 10.62
C GLU A 167 10.77 -10.55 9.70
N MET A 168 10.98 -10.42 8.38
CA MET A 168 9.96 -10.77 7.37
C MET A 168 10.54 -11.66 6.29
N ALA A 169 9.92 -12.81 6.07
CA ALA A 169 10.20 -13.67 4.93
C ALA A 169 9.26 -13.35 3.76
N ASN A 170 9.80 -13.49 2.55
CA ASN A 170 9.02 -13.54 1.32
C ASN A 170 8.95 -14.99 0.83
N PRO A 171 7.78 -15.67 0.88
CA PRO A 171 7.65 -17.09 0.54
C PRO A 171 8.10 -17.46 -0.87
N LYS A 172 8.25 -16.48 -1.78
CA LYS A 172 8.65 -16.71 -3.17
C LYS A 172 10.17 -16.82 -3.37
N ARG A 173 10.99 -16.55 -2.34
CA ARG A 173 12.44 -16.72 -2.44
C ARG A 173 12.78 -18.11 -1.92
N GLU A 174 13.34 -18.96 -2.79
CA GLU A 174 13.78 -20.34 -2.47
C GLU A 174 14.83 -20.36 -1.34
N ILE A 175 15.51 -19.23 -1.12
CA ILE A 175 16.49 -19.04 -0.05
C ILE A 175 15.78 -18.39 1.13
N VAL A 176 16.02 -18.93 2.34
CA VAL A 176 15.54 -18.51 3.67
C VAL A 176 16.02 -17.09 4.06
N MET A 177 15.95 -16.14 3.15
CA MET A 177 16.32 -14.76 3.40
C MET A 177 15.16 -14.06 4.05
N ARG A 178 15.40 -13.64 5.28
CA ARG A 178 14.49 -12.81 6.05
C ARG A 178 15.03 -11.40 6.04
N ASP A 179 14.18 -10.44 5.73
CA ASP A 179 14.53 -9.04 5.93
C ASP A 179 14.55 -8.78 7.44
N LEU A 180 15.63 -8.18 7.92
CA LEU A 180 15.69 -7.70 9.30
C LEU A 180 15.08 -6.30 9.36
N PHE A 181 14.18 -6.09 10.32
CA PHE A 181 13.68 -4.75 10.61
C PHE A 181 14.61 -4.02 11.57
N LYS A 182 14.92 -2.76 11.25
CA LYS A 182 15.72 -1.88 12.11
C LYS A 182 14.98 -0.56 12.35
N PRO A 183 15.10 0.06 13.53
CA PRO A 183 14.54 1.38 13.78
C PRO A 183 15.06 2.42 12.79
N MET A 184 14.18 3.31 12.35
CA MET A 184 14.51 4.42 11.47
C MET A 184 13.56 5.59 11.74
N SER A 185 14.07 6.83 11.72
CA SER A 185 13.21 8.00 11.84
C SER A 185 12.35 8.18 10.57
N SER A 186 11.26 8.95 10.68
CA SER A 186 10.39 9.24 9.52
C SER A 186 11.16 9.98 8.42
N GLU A 187 12.04 10.92 8.81
CA GLU A 187 12.89 11.72 7.95
C GLU A 187 13.90 10.84 7.19
N ALA A 188 14.56 9.95 7.92
CA ALA A 188 15.49 8.99 7.34
C ALA A 188 14.78 8.01 6.39
N ALA A 189 13.58 7.55 6.71
CA ALA A 189 12.80 6.68 5.84
C ALA A 189 12.32 7.42 4.57
N LEU A 190 11.89 8.68 4.70
CA LEU A 190 11.51 9.54 3.59
C LEU A 190 12.69 9.77 2.63
N SER A 191 13.88 10.08 3.17
CA SER A 191 15.09 10.35 2.38
C SER A 191 15.69 9.10 1.72
N THR A 192 15.60 7.94 2.37
CA THR A 192 16.25 6.70 1.89
C THR A 192 15.32 5.79 1.09
N ILE A 193 14.01 5.86 1.29
CA ILE A 193 13.02 5.00 0.62
C ILE A 193 12.19 5.82 -0.37
N VAL A 194 11.51 6.87 0.10
CA VAL A 194 10.46 7.52 -0.69
C VAL A 194 11.07 8.41 -1.78
N LYS A 195 11.96 9.32 -1.41
CA LYS A 195 12.59 10.28 -2.34
C LYS A 195 13.32 9.57 -3.49
N PRO A 196 14.14 8.52 -3.25
CA PRO A 196 14.80 7.80 -4.35
C PRO A 196 13.81 7.07 -5.27
N ASN A 197 12.74 6.49 -4.73
CA ASN A 197 11.70 5.84 -5.54
C ASN A 197 10.85 6.84 -6.31
N ALA A 198 10.62 8.03 -5.77
CA ALA A 198 9.95 9.13 -6.46
C ALA A 198 10.77 9.55 -7.69
N PHE A 199 12.04 9.86 -7.53
CA PHE A 199 12.92 10.31 -8.63
C PHE A 199 13.45 9.21 -9.55
N LYS A 200 13.01 7.96 -9.36
CA LYS A 200 13.45 6.87 -10.22
C LYS A 200 12.92 7.07 -11.65
N ASN A 201 13.86 7.14 -12.58
CA ASN A 201 13.63 7.27 -14.02
C ASN A 201 14.01 5.98 -14.75
N MET A 202 13.56 5.86 -15.99
CA MET A 202 14.00 4.83 -16.92
C MET A 202 15.50 4.98 -17.24
N PRO A 203 16.26 3.88 -17.42
CA PRO A 203 17.68 3.96 -17.72
C PRO A 203 17.97 4.78 -18.99
N GLY A 204 18.80 5.82 -18.86
CA GLY A 204 19.27 6.62 -19.99
C GLY A 204 18.30 7.69 -20.51
N VAL A 205 17.12 7.86 -19.90
CA VAL A 205 16.13 8.87 -20.32
C VAL A 205 15.50 9.60 -19.12
N PRO A 206 15.15 10.89 -19.23
CA PRO A 206 14.54 11.67 -18.14
C PRO A 206 13.04 11.39 -17.97
N ILE A 207 12.60 10.15 -18.23
CA ILE A 207 11.20 9.73 -18.11
C ILE A 207 11.06 8.94 -16.81
N PRO A 208 10.09 9.27 -15.93
CA PRO A 208 9.85 8.50 -14.72
C PRO A 208 9.63 7.02 -15.02
N ASP A 209 10.05 6.14 -14.11
CA ASP A 209 9.64 4.74 -14.19
C ASP A 209 8.15 4.58 -13.82
N SER A 210 7.66 3.34 -13.90
CA SER A 210 6.25 3.07 -13.58
C SER A 210 5.91 3.39 -12.13
N LYS A 211 4.81 4.11 -11.92
CA LYS A 211 4.26 4.37 -10.59
C LYS A 211 3.02 3.51 -10.35
N ALA A 212 2.65 3.34 -9.09
CA ALA A 212 1.54 2.46 -8.73
C ALA A 212 0.68 3.08 -7.64
N MET A 213 -0.59 2.68 -7.64
CA MET A 213 -1.58 3.08 -6.65
C MET A 213 -2.46 1.87 -6.29
N ILE A 214 -2.86 1.79 -5.03
CA ILE A 214 -3.72 0.74 -4.48
C ILE A 214 -4.83 1.44 -3.72
N ILE A 215 -6.05 1.33 -4.24
CA ILE A 215 -7.25 1.86 -3.63
C ILE A 215 -7.91 0.75 -2.81
N ARG A 216 -8.32 1.12 -1.60
CA ARG A 216 -9.09 0.25 -0.71
C ARG A 216 -10.49 0.77 -0.61
N GLY A 217 -11.43 -0.16 -0.46
CA GLY A 217 -12.83 0.16 -0.23
C GLY A 217 -13.45 -0.78 0.79
N ILE A 218 -14.54 -0.31 1.37
CA ILE A 218 -15.38 -1.08 2.28
C ILE A 218 -16.60 -1.58 1.50
N VAL A 219 -16.86 -2.88 1.56
CA VAL A 219 -17.99 -3.54 0.93
C VAL A 219 -18.87 -4.22 1.98
N ARG A 220 -20.18 -4.31 1.70
CA ARG A 220 -21.16 -4.90 2.63
C ARG A 220 -21.25 -6.43 2.54
N GLU A 221 -20.85 -6.99 1.40
CA GLU A 221 -20.86 -8.43 1.17
C GLU A 221 -19.44 -8.95 1.30
N ARG A 222 -19.28 -10.14 1.91
CA ARG A 222 -17.98 -10.81 2.00
C ARG A 222 -17.45 -11.11 0.59
N PRO A 223 -16.25 -10.63 0.21
CA PRO A 223 -15.58 -11.05 -1.01
C PRO A 223 -15.28 -12.55 -1.00
N ILE A 224 -15.50 -13.20 -2.15
CA ILE A 224 -15.32 -14.62 -2.39
C ILE A 224 -13.88 -14.91 -2.83
N LYS A 225 -13.33 -14.11 -3.75
CA LYS A 225 -12.04 -14.40 -4.41
C LYS A 225 -10.92 -13.46 -3.97
N VAL A 226 -11.20 -12.15 -3.92
CA VAL A 226 -10.26 -11.13 -3.48
C VAL A 226 -10.07 -11.23 -1.97
N PRO A 227 -8.83 -11.33 -1.48
CA PRO A 227 -8.58 -11.35 -0.06
C PRO A 227 -9.11 -10.08 0.63
N SER A 228 -9.83 -10.27 1.73
CA SER A 228 -10.51 -9.22 2.47
C SER A 228 -10.47 -9.47 3.97
N VAL A 229 -10.52 -8.40 4.76
CA VAL A 229 -10.62 -8.49 6.22
C VAL A 229 -11.95 -7.95 6.69
N GLN A 230 -12.58 -8.63 7.64
CA GLN A 230 -13.80 -8.16 8.26
C GLN A 230 -13.49 -6.98 9.19
N LEU A 231 -14.21 -5.88 9.00
CA LEU A 231 -14.09 -4.69 9.86
C LEU A 231 -15.01 -4.82 11.06
N ASP A 232 -16.32 -4.83 10.80
CA ASP A 232 -17.40 -4.95 11.77
C ASP A 232 -18.44 -5.96 11.26
N VAL A 233 -19.57 -6.08 11.94
CA VAL A 233 -20.69 -6.93 11.50
C VAL A 233 -21.18 -6.45 10.13
N GLY A 234 -20.96 -7.27 9.10
CA GLY A 234 -21.43 -6.99 7.73
C GLY A 234 -20.58 -5.99 6.92
N ALA A 235 -19.35 -5.67 7.35
CA ALA A 235 -18.45 -4.80 6.59
C ALA A 235 -17.09 -5.46 6.35
N TRP A 236 -16.61 -5.39 5.11
CA TRP A 236 -15.35 -6.01 4.68
C TRP A 236 -14.48 -5.00 3.96
N MET A 237 -13.20 -4.95 4.30
CA MET A 237 -12.22 -4.16 3.59
C MET A 237 -11.47 -5.01 2.58
N MET A 238 -11.34 -4.51 1.36
CA MET A 238 -10.56 -5.14 0.30
C MET A 238 -9.84 -4.10 -0.56
N THR A 239 -8.88 -4.54 -1.36
CA THR A 239 -8.38 -3.75 -2.48
C THR A 239 -9.45 -3.74 -3.56
N THR A 240 -10.03 -2.57 -3.84
CA THR A 240 -11.06 -2.41 -4.89
C THR A 240 -10.45 -2.14 -6.25
N CYS A 241 -9.29 -1.50 -6.28
CA CYS A 241 -8.61 -1.15 -7.52
C CYS A 241 -7.08 -1.08 -7.29
N ARG A 242 -6.31 -1.51 -8.29
CA ARG A 242 -4.89 -1.17 -8.40
C ARG A 242 -4.66 -0.48 -9.73
N LEU A 243 -3.93 0.62 -9.72
CA LEU A 243 -3.55 1.33 -10.94
C LEU A 243 -2.04 1.27 -11.11
N MET A 244 -1.60 0.81 -12.28
CA MET A 244 -0.22 0.94 -12.74
C MET A 244 -0.16 2.07 -13.77
N ILE A 245 0.81 2.95 -13.60
CA ILE A 245 1.03 4.16 -14.40
C ILE A 245 2.37 4.00 -15.07
N ASP A 246 2.37 3.56 -16.32
CA ASP A 246 3.57 3.34 -17.10
C ASP A 246 3.85 4.57 -17.97
N PHE A 247 4.73 5.45 -17.47
CA PHE A 247 5.13 6.65 -18.17
C PHE A 247 5.80 6.32 -19.50
N TRP A 248 6.66 5.30 -19.56
CA TRP A 248 7.40 4.95 -20.78
C TRP A 248 6.46 4.45 -21.88
N ASN A 249 5.58 3.51 -21.58
CA ASN A 249 4.63 3.01 -22.58
C ASN A 249 3.40 3.92 -22.75
N ARG A 250 3.34 5.04 -22.02
CA ARG A 250 2.16 5.93 -21.93
C ARG A 250 0.88 5.14 -21.69
N ARG A 251 0.94 4.21 -20.73
CA ARG A 251 -0.11 3.22 -20.50
C ARG A 251 -0.62 3.30 -19.07
N LEU A 252 -1.94 3.24 -18.93
CA LEU A 252 -2.60 2.98 -17.66
C LEU A 252 -3.11 1.55 -17.63
N THR A 253 -2.91 0.85 -16.52
CA THR A 253 -3.48 -0.48 -16.30
C THR A 253 -4.20 -0.53 -14.97
N MET A 254 -5.52 -0.66 -15.01
CA MET A 254 -6.37 -0.76 -13.82
C MET A 254 -6.76 -2.22 -13.59
N GLN A 255 -6.30 -2.80 -12.49
CA GLN A 255 -6.74 -4.11 -12.05
C GLN A 255 -8.01 -3.98 -11.22
N VAL A 256 -9.06 -4.71 -11.59
CA VAL A 256 -10.36 -4.71 -10.92
C VAL A 256 -10.80 -6.14 -10.55
N PRO A 257 -11.57 -6.34 -9.47
CA PRO A 257 -12.13 -7.63 -9.10
C PRO A 257 -13.12 -8.17 -10.15
N LEU A 258 -12.93 -9.43 -10.56
CA LEU A 258 -13.82 -10.06 -11.55
C LEU A 258 -15.12 -10.54 -10.90
N GLU A 259 -15.09 -11.64 -10.14
CA GLU A 259 -16.28 -12.20 -9.51
C GLU A 259 -16.83 -11.32 -8.37
N ASP A 260 -15.94 -10.65 -7.63
CA ASP A 260 -16.33 -9.84 -6.48
C ASP A 260 -16.92 -8.47 -6.83
N TRP A 261 -16.80 -8.05 -8.08
CA TRP A 261 -17.33 -6.78 -8.57
C TRP A 261 -17.94 -6.91 -9.97
N LEU A 262 -17.14 -7.10 -11.02
CA LEU A 262 -17.60 -7.00 -12.42
C LEU A 262 -18.78 -7.94 -12.75
N LEU A 263 -18.72 -9.19 -12.28
CA LEU A 263 -19.75 -10.20 -12.59
C LEU A 263 -20.96 -10.19 -11.65
N LYS A 264 -21.00 -9.28 -10.66
CA LYS A 264 -22.17 -9.16 -9.78
C LYS A 264 -23.36 -8.56 -10.54
N GLU A 265 -24.58 -9.01 -10.22
CA GLU A 265 -25.81 -8.51 -10.87
C GLU A 265 -25.95 -6.99 -10.75
N LYS A 266 -25.59 -6.41 -9.59
CA LYS A 266 -25.61 -4.95 -9.38
C LYS A 266 -24.70 -4.15 -10.31
N ASN A 267 -23.74 -4.80 -10.96
CA ASN A 267 -22.79 -4.21 -11.89
C ASN A 267 -23.00 -4.73 -13.33
N ARG A 268 -24.19 -5.23 -13.64
CA ARG A 268 -24.51 -5.79 -14.96
C ARG A 268 -24.25 -4.83 -16.12
N GLU A 269 -24.42 -3.53 -15.88
CA GLU A 269 -24.09 -2.47 -16.86
C GLU A 269 -22.62 -2.48 -17.30
N TRP A 270 -21.72 -3.05 -16.51
CA TRP A 270 -20.28 -3.13 -16.82
C TRP A 270 -19.88 -4.45 -17.49
N GLN A 271 -20.77 -5.45 -17.57
CA GLN A 271 -20.41 -6.78 -18.07
C GLN A 271 -20.02 -6.78 -19.55
N PHE A 272 -20.40 -5.77 -20.34
CA PHE A 272 -19.91 -5.59 -21.72
C PHE A 272 -18.39 -5.44 -21.79
N LEU A 273 -17.72 -5.06 -20.69
CA LEU A 273 -16.27 -5.05 -20.59
C LEU A 273 -15.68 -6.43 -20.91
N VAL A 274 -16.42 -7.52 -20.65
CA VAL A 274 -16.04 -8.87 -21.08
C VAL A 274 -16.19 -8.94 -22.60
N GLY A 275 -15.10 -8.67 -23.32
CA GLY A 275 -15.07 -8.57 -24.78
C GLY A 275 -14.70 -7.18 -25.30
N HIS A 276 -14.65 -6.18 -24.43
CA HIS A 276 -14.20 -4.83 -24.79
C HIS A 276 -12.68 -4.79 -25.05
N PRO A 277 -12.17 -3.97 -26.00
CA PRO A 277 -10.73 -3.93 -26.32
C PRO A 277 -9.78 -3.61 -25.15
N MET A 278 -10.28 -2.91 -24.13
CA MET A 278 -9.50 -2.62 -22.91
C MET A 278 -9.33 -3.84 -22.00
N PHE A 279 -10.13 -4.88 -22.16
CA PHE A 279 -10.16 -6.02 -21.26
C PHE A 279 -8.99 -6.97 -21.51
N LEU A 280 -8.22 -7.21 -20.45
CA LEU A 280 -7.17 -8.21 -20.42
C LEU A 280 -7.45 -9.19 -19.28
N ALA A 281 -7.77 -10.43 -19.64
CA ALA A 281 -7.93 -11.51 -18.68
C ALA A 281 -6.60 -11.78 -17.95
N VAL A 282 -6.66 -11.87 -16.63
CA VAL A 282 -5.49 -12.21 -15.80
C VAL A 282 -5.70 -13.57 -15.13
N ASN A 283 -6.79 -13.71 -14.37
CA ASN A 283 -7.27 -14.98 -13.82
C ASN A 283 -8.74 -14.87 -13.40
N ASP A 284 -9.25 -15.87 -12.67
CA ASP A 284 -10.62 -15.93 -12.16
C ASP A 284 -10.91 -14.89 -11.04
N THR A 285 -9.90 -14.28 -10.46
CA THR A 285 -10.05 -13.35 -9.34
C THR A 285 -10.06 -11.89 -9.80
N VAL A 286 -9.22 -11.54 -10.77
CA VAL A 286 -9.04 -10.17 -11.24
C VAL A 286 -8.90 -10.12 -12.76
N ILE A 287 -9.26 -8.97 -13.31
CA ILE A 287 -8.99 -8.59 -14.70
C ILE A 287 -8.22 -7.26 -14.72
N ASN A 288 -7.56 -6.98 -15.83
CA ASN A 288 -6.93 -5.69 -16.08
C ASN A 288 -7.72 -4.95 -17.18
N LEU A 289 -7.99 -3.67 -16.95
CA LEU A 289 -8.39 -2.73 -17.99
C LEU A 289 -7.14 -1.95 -18.42
N VAL A 290 -6.87 -1.91 -19.72
CA VAL A 290 -5.68 -1.25 -20.28
C VAL A 290 -6.11 -0.07 -21.14
N LEU A 291 -5.55 1.10 -20.83
CA LEU A 291 -5.75 2.34 -21.58
C LEU A 291 -4.40 2.84 -22.10
N GLU A 292 -4.25 2.89 -23.43
CA GLU A 292 -3.06 3.43 -24.10
C GLU A 292 -3.26 4.92 -24.39
N LEU A 293 -2.29 5.76 -24.04
CA LEU A 293 -2.34 7.22 -24.16
C LEU A 293 -1.40 7.72 -25.28
N HIS A 294 -1.40 7.09 -26.45
CA HIS A 294 -0.55 7.57 -27.55
C HIS A 294 -0.95 8.98 -27.99
N PRO A 295 0.03 9.82 -28.38
CA PRO A 295 -0.21 11.21 -28.79
C PRO A 295 -1.04 11.32 -30.07
N ASN A 296 -1.17 10.24 -30.84
CA ASN A 296 -1.95 10.18 -32.07
C ASN A 296 -3.33 9.51 -31.88
N TYR A 297 -3.65 9.00 -30.69
CA TYR A 297 -5.01 8.54 -30.39
C TYR A 297 -5.88 9.76 -30.10
N CYS A 298 -6.36 10.37 -31.17
CA CYS A 298 -7.41 11.38 -31.14
C CYS A 298 -8.62 10.79 -31.89
N GLY A 299 -9.80 10.80 -31.27
CA GLY A 299 -11.04 10.31 -31.89
C GLY A 299 -12.05 9.79 -30.88
N GLU A 300 -13.28 9.59 -31.36
CA GLU A 300 -14.43 9.17 -30.54
C GLU A 300 -14.16 7.86 -29.75
N ASP A 301 -13.46 6.88 -30.34
CA ASP A 301 -13.10 5.62 -29.68
C ASP A 301 -12.15 5.81 -28.48
N PHE A 302 -11.25 6.80 -28.52
CA PHE A 302 -10.37 7.08 -27.37
C PHE A 302 -11.12 7.78 -26.24
N GLU A 303 -11.96 8.76 -26.58
CA GLU A 303 -12.78 9.49 -25.59
C GLU A 303 -13.76 8.55 -24.88
N GLU A 304 -14.39 7.64 -25.61
CA GLU A 304 -15.25 6.59 -25.04
C GLU A 304 -14.48 5.68 -24.08
N ARG A 305 -13.30 5.19 -24.48
CA ARG A 305 -12.44 4.35 -23.63
C ARG A 305 -12.02 5.08 -22.36
N LEU A 306 -11.67 6.35 -22.49
CA LEU A 306 -11.29 7.18 -21.36
C LEU A 306 -12.46 7.40 -20.39
N ASP A 307 -13.67 7.68 -20.91
CA ASP A 307 -14.88 7.80 -20.09
C ASP A 307 -15.17 6.48 -19.35
N ILE A 308 -15.18 5.36 -20.05
CA ILE A 308 -15.39 4.03 -19.44
C ILE A 308 -14.35 3.77 -18.36
N PHE A 309 -13.07 3.99 -18.64
CA PHE A 309 -11.98 3.77 -17.69
C PHE A 309 -12.13 4.66 -16.44
N GLY A 310 -12.50 5.93 -16.62
CA GLY A 310 -12.75 6.88 -15.55
C GLY A 310 -13.95 6.50 -14.68
N ARG A 311 -15.06 6.09 -15.30
CA ARG A 311 -16.27 5.68 -14.58
C ARG A 311 -16.07 4.39 -13.79
N VAL A 312 -15.40 3.39 -14.37
CA VAL A 312 -15.03 2.16 -13.64
C VAL A 312 -14.12 2.50 -12.45
N GLY A 313 -13.11 3.35 -12.66
CA GLY A 313 -12.25 3.84 -11.58
C GLY A 313 -13.04 4.49 -10.46
N SER A 314 -13.97 5.38 -10.80
CA SER A 314 -14.84 6.08 -9.84
C SER A 314 -15.70 5.12 -9.03
N CYS A 315 -16.31 4.11 -9.66
CA CYS A 315 -17.07 3.06 -8.96
C CYS A 315 -16.21 2.26 -7.96
N LEU A 316 -14.90 2.21 -8.15
CA LEU A 316 -13.96 1.49 -7.31
C LEU A 316 -13.18 2.39 -6.34
N GLY A 317 -13.54 3.68 -6.27
CA GLY A 317 -12.99 4.65 -5.32
C GLY A 317 -11.82 5.48 -5.84
N LEU A 318 -11.48 5.42 -7.14
CA LEU A 318 -10.51 6.32 -7.77
C LEU A 318 -11.23 7.58 -8.27
N PRO A 319 -11.00 8.78 -7.69
CA PRO A 319 -11.65 9.99 -8.17
C PRO A 319 -11.26 10.32 -9.62
N VAL A 320 -12.25 10.74 -10.44
CA VAL A 320 -12.03 11.09 -11.86
C VAL A 320 -11.02 12.24 -11.99
N ALA A 321 -11.06 13.21 -11.07
CA ALA A 321 -10.10 14.31 -11.04
C ALA A 321 -8.64 13.83 -10.83
N GLU A 322 -8.43 12.79 -10.02
CA GLU A 322 -7.09 12.21 -9.84
C GLU A 322 -6.63 11.48 -11.09
N LEU A 323 -7.52 10.73 -11.75
CA LEU A 323 -7.20 10.10 -13.03
C LEU A 323 -6.79 11.14 -14.10
N ALA A 324 -7.49 12.27 -14.18
CA ALA A 324 -7.16 13.34 -15.12
C ALA A 324 -5.75 13.91 -14.86
N LYS A 325 -5.38 14.14 -13.60
CA LYS A 325 -4.02 14.57 -13.22
C LYS A 325 -2.97 13.54 -13.61
N ILE A 326 -3.23 12.26 -13.39
CA ILE A 326 -2.33 11.16 -13.77
C ILE A 326 -2.09 11.16 -15.28
N ILE A 327 -3.15 11.24 -16.09
CA ILE A 327 -3.06 11.28 -17.55
C ILE A 327 -2.25 12.50 -18.02
N ALA A 328 -2.57 13.69 -17.49
CA ALA A 328 -1.83 14.91 -17.79
C ALA A 328 -0.32 14.75 -17.50
N SER A 329 0.01 14.12 -16.37
CA SER A 329 1.39 13.90 -15.95
C SER A 329 2.17 12.96 -16.89
N ILE A 330 1.51 11.97 -17.49
CA ILE A 330 2.10 11.11 -18.52
C ILE A 330 2.41 11.92 -19.79
N HIS A 331 1.46 12.74 -20.25
CA HIS A 331 1.68 13.57 -21.43
C HIS A 331 2.81 14.58 -21.22
N GLU A 332 2.89 15.18 -20.05
CA GLU A 332 3.93 16.14 -19.70
C GLU A 332 5.33 15.52 -19.66
N ALA A 333 5.48 14.30 -19.13
CA ALA A 333 6.76 13.59 -19.08
C ALA A 333 7.38 13.29 -20.46
N TRP A 334 6.62 13.48 -21.54
CA TRP A 334 7.03 13.25 -22.93
C TRP A 334 7.15 14.53 -23.77
N ARG A 335 7.01 15.70 -23.16
CA ARG A 335 7.28 16.99 -23.79
C ARG A 335 8.72 17.41 -23.57
#